data_AF-A0A240PM15-F1
#
_entry.id   AF-A0A240PM15-F1
#
_cell.length_a   1.000
_cell.length_b   1.000
_cell.length_c   1.000
_cell.angle_alpha   90.00
_cell.angle_beta   90.00
_cell.angle_gamma   90.00
#
_symmetry.space_group_name_H-M   'P 1'
#
loop_
_entity.id
_entity.type
_entity.pdbx_description
1 polymer ?
#
loop_
_entity_poly.entity_id
_entity_poly.type
_entity_poly.pdbx_seq_one_letter_code
_entity_poly.pdbx_strand_id
1 'polypeptide(L)'
;MVFTSVINFVRSRGPDEFWRKRRVFKLAAHFIGRRRNCYSIAVRNVHRALAYATKGRELKKQDMRELWMQRVNAGCEQHGLQFADFQYGLYRNDVLLNRKVLADLAIWEPRTFEALAKISQHVPEEGECLKTMDRLDNVLKFDFSIFFTGSGDK
;
A
#
# COMPACT_ATOMS: atom_id res chain seq x y z
N MET A 1 -21.94 -12.01 -49.40
CA MET A 1 -20.76 -12.90 -49.35
C MET A 1 -19.70 -12.33 -50.29
N VAL A 2 -18.58 -11.83 -49.78
CA VAL A 2 -17.53 -11.10 -50.57
C VAL A 2 -16.26 -11.97 -50.70
N PHE A 3 -16.42 -13.26 -50.95
CA PHE A 3 -15.31 -14.24 -50.99
C PHE A 3 -15.31 -15.15 -52.23
N THR A 4 -16.12 -14.86 -53.25
CA THR A 4 -16.29 -15.76 -54.40
C THR A 4 -15.19 -15.65 -55.47
N SER A 5 -14.23 -14.71 -55.36
CA SER A 5 -13.11 -14.60 -56.30
C SER A 5 -11.78 -15.09 -55.71
N VAL A 6 -11.03 -15.86 -56.49
CA VAL A 6 -9.72 -16.46 -56.13
C VAL A 6 -8.71 -15.39 -55.68
N ILE A 7 -8.77 -14.20 -56.29
CA ILE A 7 -7.93 -13.04 -55.95
C ILE A 7 -8.17 -12.57 -54.51
N ASN A 8 -9.42 -12.59 -54.03
CA ASN A 8 -9.77 -12.19 -52.66
C ASN A 8 -9.45 -13.28 -51.63
N PHE A 9 -9.41 -14.55 -52.04
CA PHE A 9 -9.01 -15.67 -51.18
C PHE A 9 -7.51 -15.62 -50.86
N VAL A 10 -6.65 -15.37 -51.86
CA VAL A 10 -5.19 -15.25 -51.69
C VAL A 10 -4.79 -14.04 -50.83
N ARG A 11 -5.63 -13.00 -50.76
CA ARG A 11 -5.40 -11.79 -49.95
C ARG A 11 -6.10 -11.80 -48.58
N SER A 12 -6.82 -12.87 -48.24
CA SER A 12 -7.59 -12.93 -46.99
C SER A 12 -6.65 -13.05 -45.77
N ARG A 13 -6.85 -12.18 -44.78
CA ARG A 13 -6.16 -12.29 -43.47
C ARG A 13 -6.74 -13.50 -42.74
N GLY A 14 -5.87 -14.31 -42.14
CA GLY A 14 -6.25 -15.54 -41.45
C GLY A 14 -7.04 -15.32 -40.14
N PRO A 15 -7.36 -16.40 -39.41
CA PRO A 15 -8.10 -16.33 -38.14
C PRO A 15 -7.27 -15.73 -36.99
N ASP A 16 -5.98 -15.46 -37.19
CA ASP A 16 -5.05 -14.95 -36.20
C ASP A 16 -5.49 -13.58 -35.63
N GLU A 17 -6.06 -12.70 -36.47
CA GLU A 17 -6.57 -11.40 -36.04
C GLU A 17 -7.71 -11.55 -35.02
N PHE A 18 -8.61 -12.52 -35.25
CA PHE A 18 -9.72 -12.82 -34.35
C PHE A 18 -9.23 -13.29 -32.98
N TRP A 19 -8.27 -14.23 -32.95
CA TRP A 19 -7.69 -14.73 -31.69
C TRP A 19 -6.94 -13.64 -30.91
N ARG A 20 -6.24 -12.72 -31.61
CA ARG A 20 -5.59 -11.56 -30.99
C ARG A 20 -6.61 -10.64 -30.31
N LYS A 21 -7.70 -10.28 -31.00
CA LYS A 21 -8.78 -9.44 -30.44
C LYS A 21 -9.49 -10.15 -29.28
N ARG A 22 -9.71 -11.45 -29.38
CA ARG A 22 -10.34 -12.26 -28.32
C ARG A 22 -9.55 -12.23 -27.00
N ARG A 23 -8.20 -12.21 -27.06
CA ARG A 23 -7.37 -12.05 -25.84
C ARG A 23 -7.63 -10.72 -25.12
N VAL A 24 -7.74 -9.62 -25.86
CA VAL A 24 -8.03 -8.29 -25.29
C VAL A 24 -9.45 -8.25 -24.70
N PHE A 25 -10.44 -8.85 -25.40
CA PHE A 25 -11.80 -8.91 -24.88
C PHE A 25 -11.96 -9.78 -23.63
N LYS A 26 -11.13 -10.81 -23.44
CA LYS A 26 -11.09 -11.55 -22.16
C LYS A 26 -10.72 -10.64 -20.99
N LEU A 27 -9.75 -9.74 -21.18
CA LEU A 27 -9.33 -8.77 -20.16
C LEU A 27 -10.39 -7.67 -19.95
N ALA A 28 -11.10 -7.29 -21.00
CA ALA A 28 -12.13 -6.24 -20.96
C ALA A 28 -13.54 -6.75 -20.61
N ALA A 29 -13.72 -8.03 -20.28
CA ALA A 29 -15.04 -8.65 -20.18
C ALA A 29 -15.97 -7.96 -19.17
N HIS A 30 -15.42 -7.49 -18.05
CA HIS A 30 -16.14 -6.81 -16.97
C HIS A 30 -16.23 -5.29 -17.14
N PHE A 31 -15.78 -4.75 -18.28
CA PHE A 31 -15.93 -3.33 -18.57
C PHE A 31 -17.38 -3.00 -18.96
N ILE A 32 -17.85 -1.81 -18.60
CA ILE A 32 -19.25 -1.39 -18.88
C ILE A 32 -19.33 -0.70 -20.26
N GLY A 33 -20.34 -1.02 -21.07
CA GLY A 33 -20.65 -0.29 -22.31
C GLY A 33 -19.68 -0.56 -23.48
N ARG A 34 -19.35 0.46 -24.28
CA ARG A 34 -18.53 0.28 -25.50
C ARG A 34 -17.10 -0.19 -25.24
N ARG A 35 -16.56 0.01 -24.05
CA ARG A 35 -15.20 -0.44 -23.66
C ARG A 35 -15.07 -1.96 -23.52
N ARG A 36 -16.17 -2.73 -23.41
CA ARG A 36 -16.13 -4.21 -23.51
C ARG A 36 -16.29 -4.73 -24.94
N ASN A 37 -16.93 -3.98 -25.84
CA ASN A 37 -17.36 -4.49 -27.15
C ASN A 37 -16.55 -3.94 -28.33
N CYS A 38 -16.05 -2.71 -28.24
CA CYS A 38 -15.32 -2.06 -29.34
C CYS A 38 -13.80 -2.18 -29.14
N TYR A 39 -13.11 -2.87 -30.04
CA TYR A 39 -11.68 -3.19 -29.91
C TYR A 39 -10.79 -1.96 -29.66
N SER A 40 -10.94 -0.89 -30.46
CA SER A 40 -10.13 0.33 -30.34
C SER A 40 -10.33 1.08 -29.02
N ILE A 41 -11.49 0.92 -28.37
CA ILE A 41 -11.77 1.49 -27.06
C ILE A 41 -11.27 0.54 -25.97
N ALA A 42 -11.53 -0.76 -26.12
CA ALA A 42 -11.13 -1.80 -25.18
C ALA A 42 -9.61 -1.80 -24.95
N VAL A 43 -8.81 -1.78 -26.03
CA VAL A 43 -7.34 -1.81 -25.92
C VAL A 43 -6.79 -0.63 -25.09
N ARG A 44 -7.27 0.60 -25.37
CA ARG A 44 -6.88 1.80 -24.61
C ARG A 44 -7.22 1.70 -23.13
N ASN A 45 -8.41 1.17 -22.81
CA ASN A 45 -8.85 0.99 -21.43
C ASN A 45 -8.07 -0.12 -20.72
N VAL A 46 -7.80 -1.24 -21.40
CA VAL A 46 -7.01 -2.35 -20.84
C VAL A 46 -5.60 -1.88 -20.51
N HIS A 47 -4.93 -1.13 -21.39
CA HIS A 47 -3.61 -0.57 -21.09
C HIS A 47 -3.64 0.34 -19.85
N ARG A 48 -4.63 1.23 -19.76
CA ARG A 48 -4.79 2.11 -18.59
C ARG A 48 -5.07 1.32 -17.31
N ALA A 49 -5.91 0.29 -17.38
CA ALA A 49 -6.23 -0.58 -16.24
C ALA A 49 -4.99 -1.35 -15.76
N LEU A 50 -4.15 -1.86 -16.66
CA LEU A 50 -2.92 -2.56 -16.30
C LEU A 50 -1.87 -1.61 -15.66
N ALA A 51 -1.77 -0.38 -16.18
CA ALA A 51 -0.93 0.64 -15.57
C ALA A 51 -1.40 0.98 -14.14
N TYR A 52 -2.71 1.16 -13.95
CA TYR A 52 -3.28 1.39 -12.61
C TYR A 52 -3.17 0.18 -11.69
N ALA A 53 -3.30 -1.05 -12.20
CA ALA A 53 -3.12 -2.25 -11.39
C ALA A 53 -1.70 -2.33 -10.83
N THR A 54 -0.70 -1.90 -11.59
CA THR A 54 0.71 -1.88 -11.15
C THR A 54 0.90 -0.83 -10.06
N LYS A 55 0.47 0.42 -10.31
CA LYS A 55 0.53 1.50 -9.30
C LYS A 55 -0.28 1.16 -8.04
N GLY A 56 -1.46 0.58 -8.20
CA GLY A 56 -2.35 0.20 -7.10
C GLY A 56 -1.77 -0.86 -6.16
N ARG A 57 -0.85 -1.71 -6.63
CA ARG A 57 -0.13 -2.66 -5.74
C ARG A 57 0.83 -1.95 -4.79
N GLU A 58 1.41 -0.83 -5.22
CA GLU A 58 2.30 0.00 -4.39
C GLU A 58 1.47 0.83 -3.42
N LEU A 59 0.44 1.52 -3.91
CA LEU A 59 -0.49 2.32 -3.10
C LEU A 59 -1.17 1.48 -2.01
N LYS A 60 -1.63 0.27 -2.33
CA LYS A 60 -2.24 -0.63 -1.34
C LYS A 60 -1.33 -0.88 -0.12
N LYS A 61 -0.01 -0.91 -0.30
CA LYS A 61 0.93 -1.09 0.83
C LYS A 61 0.97 0.16 1.72
N GLN A 62 0.85 1.34 1.13
CA GLN A 62 0.80 2.62 1.83
C GLN A 62 -0.54 2.78 2.55
N ASP A 63 -1.66 2.58 1.85
CA ASP A 63 -3.01 2.66 2.41
C ASP A 63 -3.18 1.73 3.63
N MET A 64 -2.69 0.49 3.53
CA MET A 64 -2.76 -0.46 4.64
C MET A 64 -1.89 -0.02 5.83
N ARG A 65 -0.73 0.59 5.58
CA ARG A 65 0.16 1.11 6.63
C ARG A 65 -0.49 2.28 7.36
N GLU A 66 -1.13 3.20 6.64
CA GLU A 66 -1.87 4.33 7.19
C GLU A 66 -3.07 3.84 8.03
N LEU A 67 -3.83 2.88 7.50
CA LEU A 67 -4.95 2.28 8.24
C LEU A 67 -4.49 1.63 9.54
N TRP A 68 -3.39 0.88 9.54
CA TRP A 68 -2.87 0.29 10.77
C TRP A 68 -2.39 1.35 11.76
N MET A 69 -1.75 2.42 11.29
CA MET A 69 -1.34 3.54 12.14
C MET A 69 -2.55 4.21 12.80
N GLN A 70 -3.61 4.50 12.04
CA GLN A 70 -4.84 5.09 12.57
C GLN A 70 -5.50 4.20 13.62
N ARG A 71 -5.56 2.88 13.38
CA ARG A 71 -6.10 1.91 14.34
C ARG A 71 -5.30 1.86 15.63
N VAL A 72 -3.97 1.83 15.53
CA VAL A 72 -3.11 1.84 16.73
C VAL A 72 -3.23 3.17 17.46
N ASN A 73 -3.32 4.30 16.75
CA ASN A 73 -3.52 5.60 17.38
C ASN A 73 -4.83 5.65 18.19
N ALA A 74 -5.94 5.15 17.64
CA ALA A 74 -7.19 5.04 18.37
C ALA A 74 -7.08 4.14 19.62
N GLY A 75 -6.30 3.05 19.54
CA GLY A 75 -6.01 2.21 20.71
C GLY A 75 -5.17 2.94 21.76
N CYS A 76 -4.14 3.69 21.34
CA CYS A 76 -3.32 4.48 22.25
C CYS A 76 -4.11 5.60 22.94
N GLU A 77 -5.02 6.26 22.22
CA GLU A 77 -5.90 7.30 22.75
C GLU A 77 -6.78 6.78 23.91
N GLN A 78 -7.27 5.53 23.83
CA GLN A 78 -8.02 4.89 24.92
C GLN A 78 -7.21 4.72 26.21
N HIS A 79 -5.87 4.65 26.08
CA HIS A 79 -4.94 4.55 27.20
C HIS A 79 -4.26 5.90 27.54
N GLY A 80 -4.69 7.00 26.93
CA GLY A 80 -4.17 8.34 27.16
C GLY A 80 -2.75 8.58 26.62
N LEU A 81 -2.32 7.79 25.63
CA LEU A 81 -0.99 7.88 25.01
C LEU A 81 -1.07 8.39 23.58
N GLN A 82 -0.04 9.13 23.13
CA GLN A 82 0.13 9.43 21.72
C GLN A 82 0.90 8.31 21.02
N PHE A 83 0.58 8.04 19.74
CA PHE A 83 1.23 6.98 18.98
C PHE A 83 2.75 7.14 18.88
N ALA A 84 3.26 8.36 18.73
CA ALA A 84 4.69 8.63 18.61
C ALA A 84 5.46 8.18 19.87
N ASP A 85 4.95 8.54 21.05
CA ASP A 85 5.53 8.18 22.34
C ASP A 85 5.44 6.66 22.58
N PHE A 86 4.31 6.05 22.22
CA PHE A 86 4.11 4.61 22.31
C PHE A 86 5.11 3.84 21.42
N GLN A 87 5.28 4.25 20.17
CA GLN A 87 6.22 3.62 19.24
C GLN A 87 7.67 3.78 19.71
N TYR A 88 8.01 4.95 20.28
CA TYR A 88 9.32 5.22 20.85
C TYR A 88 9.61 4.36 22.08
N GLY A 89 8.65 4.25 23.01
CA GLY A 89 8.79 3.42 24.20
C GLY A 89 8.92 1.93 23.88
N LEU A 90 8.19 1.41 22.89
CA LEU A 90 8.38 0.03 22.41
C LEU A 90 9.76 -0.21 21.80
N TYR A 91 10.29 0.76 21.03
CA TYR A 91 11.63 0.64 20.46
C TYR A 91 12.72 0.64 21.54
N ARG A 92 12.58 1.47 22.58
CA ARG A 92 13.51 1.50 23.73
C ARG A 92 13.51 0.22 24.56
N ASN A 93 12.38 -0.47 24.62
CA ASN A 93 12.25 -1.75 25.30
C ASN A 93 12.59 -2.95 24.39
N ASP A 94 13.22 -2.71 23.23
CA ASP A 94 13.59 -3.74 22.23
C ASP A 94 12.40 -4.61 21.72
N VAL A 95 11.17 -4.09 21.80
CA VAL A 95 9.96 -4.78 21.33
C VAL A 95 9.74 -4.47 19.84
N LEU A 96 10.31 -5.32 18.99
CA LEU A 96 10.22 -5.21 17.52
C LEU A 96 8.91 -5.75 16.97
N LEU A 97 7.79 -5.04 17.23
CA LEU A 97 6.47 -5.39 16.70
C LEU A 97 6.09 -4.59 15.45
N ASN A 98 5.51 -5.30 14.48
CA ASN A 98 4.96 -4.69 13.28
C ASN A 98 3.62 -4.00 13.57
N ARG A 99 3.37 -2.88 12.88
CA ARG A 99 2.11 -2.10 13.01
C ARG A 99 0.85 -2.90 12.69
N LYS A 100 0.95 -3.87 11.77
CA LYS A 100 -0.14 -4.81 11.49
C LYS A 100 -0.54 -5.59 12.74
N VAL A 101 0.44 -6.19 13.41
CA VAL A 101 0.21 -7.01 14.61
C VAL A 101 -0.30 -6.13 15.75
N LEU A 102 0.26 -4.93 15.93
CA LEU A 102 -0.24 -3.97 16.91
C LEU A 102 -1.71 -3.58 16.66
N ALA A 103 -2.09 -3.34 15.40
CA ALA A 103 -3.47 -3.04 15.04
C ALA A 103 -4.42 -4.23 15.30
N ASP A 104 -3.96 -5.45 15.02
CA ASP A 104 -4.74 -6.67 15.28
C ASP A 104 -4.92 -6.89 16.80
N LEU A 105 -3.87 -6.66 17.60
CA LEU A 105 -3.93 -6.73 19.06
C LEU A 105 -4.87 -5.67 19.65
N ALA A 106 -4.82 -4.44 19.15
CA ALA A 106 -5.71 -3.37 19.61
C ALA A 106 -7.20 -3.70 19.40
N ILE A 107 -7.53 -4.47 18.36
CA ILE A 107 -8.93 -4.86 18.05
C ILE A 107 -9.36 -6.08 18.85
N TRP A 108 -8.55 -7.15 18.84
CA TRP A 108 -8.97 -8.45 19.34
C TRP A 108 -8.54 -8.72 20.78
N GLU A 109 -7.42 -8.15 21.23
CA GLU A 109 -6.77 -8.48 22.50
C GLU A 109 -6.48 -7.21 23.32
N PRO A 110 -7.52 -6.52 23.84
CA PRO A 110 -7.35 -5.25 24.53
C PRO A 110 -6.48 -5.36 25.78
N ARG A 111 -6.52 -6.51 26.48
CA ARG A 111 -5.68 -6.77 27.66
C ARG A 111 -4.20 -6.82 27.35
N THR A 112 -3.84 -7.47 26.24
CA THR A 112 -2.45 -7.54 25.77
C THR A 112 -1.97 -6.16 25.33
N PHE A 113 -2.83 -5.40 24.65
CA PHE A 113 -2.52 -4.04 24.23
C PHE A 113 -2.30 -3.10 25.44
N GLU A 114 -3.11 -3.21 26.50
CA GLU A 114 -2.93 -2.48 27.75
C GLU A 114 -1.57 -2.81 28.42
N ALA A 115 -1.17 -4.08 28.43
CA ALA A 115 0.14 -4.49 28.96
C ALA A 115 1.29 -3.86 28.15
N LEU A 116 1.17 -3.84 26.81
CA LEU A 116 2.15 -3.17 25.95
C LEU A 116 2.21 -1.66 26.19
N ALA A 117 1.06 -1.01 26.41
CA ALA A 117 1.01 0.40 26.75
C ALA A 117 1.74 0.70 28.08
N LYS A 118 1.57 -0.15 29.09
CA LYS A 118 2.30 -0.04 30.37
C LYS A 118 3.80 -0.26 30.21
N ILE A 119 4.22 -1.27 29.44
CA ILE A 119 5.64 -1.51 29.12
C ILE A 119 6.25 -0.29 28.42
N SER A 120 5.52 0.30 27.48
CA SER A 120 5.98 1.49 26.77
C SER A 120 6.15 2.71 27.68
N GLN A 121 5.37 2.85 28.75
CA GLN A 121 5.50 3.93 29.72
C GLN A 121 6.68 3.71 30.67
N HIS A 122 6.99 2.45 31.00
CA HIS A 122 8.16 2.10 31.79
C HIS A 122 9.40 2.07 30.90
N VAL A 123 9.81 3.24 30.41
CA VAL A 123 11.12 3.39 29.79
C VAL A 123 12.15 3.33 30.91
N PRO A 124 13.14 2.42 30.88
CA PRO A 124 14.22 2.46 31.84
C PRO A 124 14.93 3.81 31.70
N GLU A 125 14.97 4.56 32.80
CA GLU A 125 15.82 5.74 32.97
C GLU A 125 17.27 5.25 32.89
N GLU A 126 17.79 5.01 31.69
CA GLU A 126 19.23 4.88 31.50
C GLU A 126 19.82 6.25 31.79
N GLY A 127 20.36 6.36 33.00
CA GLY A 127 20.86 7.58 33.60
C GLY A 127 21.74 8.38 32.65
N GLU A 128 21.69 9.69 32.89
CA GLU A 128 22.69 10.66 32.49
C GLU A 128 24.11 10.04 32.49
N CYS A 129 24.85 10.24 31.39
CA CYS A 129 26.27 9.94 31.13
C CYS A 129 26.56 8.79 30.13
N LEU A 130 26.48 9.10 28.85
CA LEU A 130 27.67 9.34 28.00
C LEU A 130 27.24 9.84 26.62
N LYS A 131 27.41 11.15 26.41
CA LYS A 131 27.69 11.70 25.08
C LYS A 131 29.08 11.23 24.68
N THR A 132 29.21 10.03 24.12
CA THR A 132 30.36 9.66 23.29
C THR A 132 29.88 8.70 22.22
N MET A 133 30.01 9.22 21.01
CA MET A 133 29.93 8.62 19.68
C MET A 133 30.11 7.10 19.57
N ASP A 134 29.51 6.57 18.50
CA ASP A 134 29.69 5.22 17.95
C ASP A 134 28.67 4.15 18.37
N ARG A 135 27.41 4.43 18.02
CA ARG A 135 26.58 3.44 17.32
C ARG A 135 26.01 4.05 16.04
N LEU A 136 26.91 4.60 15.22
CA LEU A 136 26.65 5.09 13.87
C LEU A 136 26.74 3.93 12.87
N ASP A 137 25.92 2.90 13.01
CA ASP A 137 25.54 2.04 11.87
C ASP A 137 24.36 1.15 12.25
N ASN A 138 23.40 1.06 11.33
CA ASN A 138 22.12 0.34 11.38
C ASN A 138 20.95 1.13 12.00
N VAL A 139 20.11 1.90 11.32
CA VAL A 139 19.88 2.16 9.89
C VAL A 139 19.16 3.51 9.85
N LEU A 140 19.87 4.53 9.40
CA LEU A 140 19.40 5.68 8.63
C LEU A 140 17.88 5.97 8.56
N LYS A 141 17.55 7.17 9.07
CA LYS A 141 16.59 8.14 8.51
C LYS A 141 15.09 7.86 8.73
N PHE A 142 14.59 8.29 9.88
CA PHE A 142 13.25 8.86 9.97
C PHE A 142 13.40 10.36 10.23
N ASP A 143 13.66 11.12 9.16
CA ASP A 143 13.59 12.58 9.18
C ASP A 143 12.14 13.00 9.44
N PHE A 144 11.79 13.16 10.72
CA PHE A 144 10.50 13.70 11.18
C PHE A 144 10.27 15.14 10.65
N SER A 145 11.35 15.82 10.24
CA SER A 145 11.32 17.16 9.63
C SER A 145 10.68 17.23 8.25
N ILE A 146 10.53 16.10 7.51
CA ILE A 146 9.93 16.12 6.16
C ILE A 146 8.39 16.11 6.23
N PHE A 147 7.79 15.82 7.39
CA PHE A 147 6.33 15.73 7.54
C PHE A 147 5.66 17.04 8.02
N PHE A 148 6.43 18.02 8.50
CA PHE A 148 5.86 19.24 9.14
C PHE A 148 6.15 20.57 8.43
N THR A 149 6.86 20.58 7.29
CA THR A 149 7.04 21.82 6.50
C THR A 149 6.27 21.74 5.18
N GLY A 150 4.95 21.72 5.31
CA GLY A 150 3.99 21.97 4.22
C GLY A 150 3.26 23.27 4.51
N SER A 151 3.92 24.38 4.15
CA SER A 151 3.50 25.78 4.27
C SER A 151 2.00 26.03 4.14
N GLY A 152 1.45 26.86 5.02
CA GLY A 152 0.41 27.78 4.58
C GLY A 152 1.00 28.70 3.52
N ASP A 153 0.31 28.84 2.40
CA ASP A 153 0.13 30.09 1.65
C ASP A 153 -0.78 29.85 0.42
N LYS A 154 -1.87 30.64 0.41
CA LYS A 154 -2.99 30.78 -0.57
C LYS A 154 -4.21 29.89 -0.36
#